data_AF-A0A645HKZ0-F1
#
_entry.id   AF-A0A645HKZ0-F1
#
_cell.length_a   1.000
_cell.length_b   1.000
_cell.length_c   1.000
_cell.angle_alpha   90.00
_cell.angle_beta   90.00
_cell.angle_gamma   90.00
#
_symmetry.space_group_name_H-M   'P 1'
#
loop_
_entity.id
_entity.type
_entity.pdbx_description
1 polymer ?
#
loop_
_entity_poly.entity_id
_entity_poly.type
_entity_poly.pdbx_seq_one_letter_code
_entity_poly.pdbx_strand_id
1 'polypeptide(L)' 'MIEPTETESKETLDGFIEVMRKIAQEAKEDATLITNAPQTTVVGRLDEATAARKPVVKWKA' A
#
# COMPACT_ATOMS: atom_id res chain seq x y z
N MET A 1 -5.32 -11.45 -2.08
CA MET A 1 -6.02 -11.75 -3.34
C MET A 1 -5.41 -10.86 -4.41
N ILE A 2 -5.01 -11.41 -5.56
CA ILE A 2 -4.38 -10.66 -6.66
C ILE A 2 -5.23 -10.94 -7.90
N GLU A 3 -5.75 -9.89 -8.52
CA GLU A 3 -6.60 -9.96 -9.71
C GLU A 3 -6.08 -8.94 -10.75
N PRO A 4 -5.24 -9.38 -11.71
CA PRO A 4 -4.68 -8.47 -12.71
C PRO A 4 -5.68 -8.05 -13.79
N THR A 5 -6.80 -8.76 -13.96
CA THR A 5 -7.69 -8.66 -15.14
C THR A 5 -6.98 -9.01 -16.45
N GLU A 6 -7.73 -9.08 -17.55
CA GLU A 6 -7.24 -9.55 -18.85
C GLU A 6 -6.50 -8.48 -19.68
N THR A 7 -6.62 -7.21 -19.31
CA THR A 7 -6.04 -6.09 -20.09
C THR A 7 -4.58 -5.81 -19.75
N GLU A 8 -4.06 -6.38 -18.68
CA GLU A 8 -2.68 -6.16 -18.26
C GLU A 8 -1.69 -6.93 -19.13
N SER A 9 -0.60 -6.26 -19.52
CA SER A 9 0.45 -6.88 -20.32
C SER A 9 1.33 -7.79 -19.46
N LYS A 10 2.03 -8.73 -20.11
CA LYS A 10 2.99 -9.61 -19.41
C LYS A 10 4.06 -8.81 -18.68
N GLU A 11 4.55 -7.72 -19.29
CA GLU A 11 5.58 -6.86 -18.73
C GLU A 11 5.12 -6.20 -17.42
N THR A 12 3.86 -5.74 -17.34
CA THR A 12 3.29 -5.21 -16.09
C THR A 12 3.25 -6.28 -15.00
N LEU A 13 2.84 -7.51 -15.35
CA LEU A 13 2.77 -8.63 -14.41
C LEU A 13 4.16 -9.03 -13.89
N ASP A 14 5.15 -9.12 -14.78
CA ASP A 14 6.54 -9.40 -14.40
C ASP A 14 7.07 -8.29 -13.47
N GLY A 15 6.77 -7.03 -13.77
CA GLY A 15 7.13 -5.88 -12.92
C GLY A 15 6.51 -5.97 -11.52
N PHE A 16 5.22 -6.33 -11.42
CA PHE A 16 4.56 -6.56 -10.15
C PHE A 16 5.22 -7.70 -9.35
N ILE A 17 5.53 -8.82 -10.02
CA ILE A 17 6.20 -9.97 -9.39
C ILE A 17 7.56 -9.56 -8.80
N GLU A 18 8.37 -8.84 -9.55
CA GLU A 18 9.69 -8.39 -9.07
C GLU A 18 9.58 -7.47 -7.86
N VAL A 19 8.62 -6.53 -7.86
CA VAL A 19 8.36 -5.67 -6.70
C VAL A 19 7.90 -6.49 -5.48
N MET A 20 7.03 -7.49 -5.67
CA MET A 20 6.59 -8.36 -4.56
C MET A 20 7.73 -9.19 -3.97
N ARG A 21 8.67 -9.68 -4.81
CA ARG A 21 9.87 -10.38 -4.35
C ARG A 21 10.76 -9.46 -3.52
N LYS A 22 10.93 -8.21 -3.97
CA LYS A 22 11.68 -7.19 -3.23
C LYS A 22 11.03 -6.86 -1.88
N ILE A 23 9.71 -6.65 -1.83
CA ILE A 23 8.98 -6.42 -0.57
C ILE A 23 9.16 -7.61 0.39
N ALA A 24 9.12 -8.84 -0.13
CA ALA A 24 9.32 -10.04 0.70
C ALA A 24 10.74 -10.15 1.25
N GLN A 25 11.74 -9.65 0.53
CA GLN A 25 13.12 -9.54 1.02
C GLN A 25 13.24 -8.44 2.07
N GLU A 26 12.75 -7.23 1.79
CA GLU A 26 12.76 -6.10 2.73
C GLU A 26 12.06 -6.46 4.04
N ALA A 27 10.91 -7.13 3.99
CA ALA A 27 10.20 -7.57 5.20
C ALA A 27 11.00 -8.56 6.06
N LYS A 28 11.88 -9.37 5.44
CA LYS A 28 12.75 -10.31 6.15
C LYS A 28 13.98 -9.64 6.75
N GLU A 29 14.54 -8.67 6.04
CA GLU A 29 15.78 -7.98 6.43
C GLU A 29 15.51 -6.84 7.41
N ASP A 30 14.52 -6.00 7.13
CA ASP A 30 14.08 -4.89 7.96
C ASP A 30 12.57 -4.62 7.78
N ALA A 31 11.77 -5.18 8.68
CA ALA A 31 10.32 -5.00 8.68
C ALA A 31 9.88 -3.54 8.81
N THR A 32 10.72 -2.64 9.35
CA THR A 32 10.34 -1.23 9.58
C THR A 32 10.13 -0.47 8.26
N LEU A 33 10.82 -0.87 7.19
CA LEU A 33 10.61 -0.36 5.84
C LEU A 33 9.17 -0.57 5.37
N ILE A 34 8.56 -1.70 5.74
CA ILE A 34 7.20 -2.06 5.34
C ILE A 34 6.17 -1.51 6.34
N THR A 35 6.42 -1.61 7.64
CA THR A 35 5.44 -1.18 8.64
C THR A 35 5.25 0.33 8.68
N ASN A 36 6.27 1.11 8.27
CA ASN A 36 6.20 2.56 8.21
C ASN A 36 5.73 3.09 6.85
N ALA A 37 5.59 2.24 5.83
CA ALA A 37 5.11 2.65 4.52
C ALA A 37 3.68 3.25 4.57
N PRO A 38 3.32 4.17 3.65
CA PRO A 38 4.13 4.75 2.58
C PRO A 38 4.99 5.94 3.04
N GLN A 39 6.06 6.26 2.30
CA GLN A 39 7.03 7.32 2.66
C GLN A 39 6.96 8.57 1.77
N THR A 40 6.55 8.43 0.51
CA THR A 40 6.64 9.50 -0.51
C THR A 40 5.28 9.97 -1.01
N THR A 41 4.19 9.33 -0.60
CA THR A 41 2.83 9.75 -0.95
C THR A 41 2.47 11.04 -0.20
N VAL A 42 1.56 11.82 -0.77
CA VAL A 42 1.14 13.13 -0.22
C VAL A 42 0.63 13.02 1.23
N VAL A 43 0.06 11.86 1.59
CA VAL A 43 -0.35 11.52 2.95
C VAL A 43 0.25 10.17 3.34
N GLY A 44 0.57 9.99 4.62
CA GLY A 44 1.04 8.73 5.20
C GLY A 44 -0.11 7.78 5.58
N ARG A 45 0.19 6.77 6.40
CA ARG A 45 -0.82 5.85 6.94
C ARG A 45 -1.86 6.61 7.76
N LEU A 46 -3.14 6.41 7.43
CA LEU A 46 -4.26 7.06 8.10
C LEU A 46 -4.59 6.37 9.44
N ASP A 47 -5.09 7.14 10.40
CA ASP A 47 -5.66 6.58 11.65
C ASP A 47 -7.10 6.12 11.42
N GLU A 48 -7.23 4.91 10.87
CA GLU A 48 -8.51 4.26 10.59
C GLU A 48 -9.34 4.04 11.87
N ALA A 49 -8.69 3.81 13.01
CA ALA A 49 -9.35 3.52 14.26
C ALA A 49 -10.08 4.76 14.82
N THR A 50 -9.44 5.93 14.75
CA THR A 50 -10.09 7.19 15.10
C THR A 50 -11.14 7.57 14.07
N ALA A 51 -10.86 7.41 12.77
CA ALA A 51 -11.82 7.70 11.71
C ALA A 51 -13.13 6.91 11.88
N ALA A 52 -13.04 5.63 12.23
CA ALA A 52 -14.21 4.78 12.47
C ALA A 52 -14.98 5.16 13.75
N ARG A 53 -14.29 5.56 14.83
CA ARG A 53 -14.91 5.89 16.12
C ARG A 53 -15.44 7.33 16.20
N LYS A 54 -14.85 8.26 15.43
CA LYS A 54 -15.18 9.70 15.43
C LYS A 54 -15.25 10.24 13.99
N PRO A 55 -16.19 9.76 13.17
CA PRO A 55 -16.21 10.07 11.75
C PRO A 55 -16.60 11.53 11.50
N VAL A 56 -15.81 12.23 10.69
CA VAL A 56 -16.14 13.55 10.14
C VAL A 56 -16.68 13.35 8.73
N VAL A 57 -18.00 13.20 8.63
CA VAL A 57 -18.68 12.83 7.36
C VAL A 57 -19.14 14.01 6.51
N LYS A 58 -18.90 15.23 6.97
CA LYS A 58 -19.19 16.44 6.21
C LYS A 58 -18.06 17.44 6.33
N TRP A 59 -17.78 18.11 5.23
CA TRP A 59 -16.88 19.25 5.23
C TRP A 59 -17.52 20.41 6.02
N LYS A 60 -16.68 21.22 6.65
CA LYS A 60 -17.07 22.48 7.30
C LYS A 60 -16.13 23.57 6.80
N ALA A 61 -16.71 24.67 6.34
CA ALA A 61 -16.00 25.90 5.99
C ALA A 61 -15.39 26.55 7.22
#